data_AF-A0A167QCJ5-F1
#
_entry.id   AF-A0A167QCJ5-F1
#
_cell.length_a   1.000
_cell.length_b   1.000
_cell.length_c   1.000
_cell.angle_alpha   90.00
_cell.angle_beta   90.00
_cell.angle_gamma   90.00
#
_symmetry.space_group_name_H-M   'P 1'
#
loop_
_entity.id
_entity.type
_entity.pdbx_description
1 polymer ?
#
loop_
_entity_poly.entity_id
_entity_poly.type
_entity_poly.pdbx_seq_one_letter_code
_entity_poly.pdbx_strand_id
1 'polypeptide(L)'
;MRSIGFVRFLLVSFFLCVVLASPADVVDALVRRGAESEAPLEPPPASPPTLTKRRRPPGGRIKGEKYFHEPGSDSTLGHYDVRYFKGVVSYDEHRPALRHLIRSYLVTFRALGVETWLAHGTLLGWWWNGRIMPWDYDLDVQVSDVTLYYLGKHYNRTLHSYRYRNDTTGEDVVKEYMLDINPYHGLPRGNGLNIIDARWIDTSNGMFVDITGLAERDPKRSPGVWSCKNFHRYRTRELYPMRETEFEGVPAIVPYNFDKVLTDEYGMRSLVLTEWEGHKWDPELKEWVKSPKKKAAKAPTKSITNQVAEARRKKMEKEHEKAKAAKSKGFFGGLFGS
;
A
#
# COMPACT_ATOMS: atom_id res chain seq x y z
N MET A 1 27.93 -48.35 -63.41
CA MET A 1 28.54 -48.61 -62.09
C MET A 1 28.18 -47.46 -61.15
N ARG A 2 27.65 -47.82 -59.98
CA ARG A 2 27.55 -47.07 -58.71
C ARG A 2 26.49 -45.96 -58.56
N SER A 3 25.46 -46.39 -57.83
CA SER A 3 24.44 -45.69 -57.04
C SER A 3 25.01 -44.58 -56.13
N ILE A 4 24.30 -43.45 -56.02
CA ILE A 4 24.51 -42.41 -55.01
C ILE A 4 23.24 -42.31 -54.16
N GLY A 5 23.42 -42.48 -52.85
CA GLY A 5 22.38 -42.72 -51.87
C GLY A 5 21.53 -41.50 -51.50
N PHE A 6 20.27 -41.81 -51.19
CA PHE A 6 19.33 -40.98 -50.47
C PHE A 6 19.85 -40.68 -49.05
N VAL A 7 19.94 -39.39 -48.69
CA VAL A 7 20.02 -38.95 -47.28
C VAL A 7 18.68 -38.31 -46.94
N ARG A 8 17.87 -39.03 -46.13
CA ARG A 8 16.65 -38.49 -45.52
C ARG A 8 17.05 -37.65 -44.30
N PHE A 9 16.78 -36.35 -44.35
CA PHE A 9 16.79 -35.49 -43.16
C PHE A 9 15.53 -35.75 -42.33
N LEU A 10 15.71 -36.21 -41.09
CA LEU A 10 14.68 -36.29 -40.06
C LEU A 10 14.57 -34.92 -39.39
N LEU A 11 13.50 -34.18 -39.68
CA LEU A 11 13.09 -32.99 -38.93
C LEU A 11 12.39 -33.44 -37.65
N VAL A 12 13.08 -33.36 -36.52
CA VAL A 12 12.48 -33.52 -35.19
C VAL A 12 11.90 -32.17 -34.77
N SER A 13 10.57 -32.08 -34.80
CA SER A 13 9.82 -30.92 -34.33
C SER A 13 9.84 -30.87 -32.80
N PHE A 14 10.59 -29.93 -32.22
CA PHE A 14 10.53 -29.62 -30.79
C PHE A 14 9.30 -28.74 -30.53
N PHE A 15 8.17 -29.35 -30.14
CA PHE A 15 7.08 -28.62 -29.51
C PHE A 15 7.49 -28.31 -28.07
N LEU A 16 7.98 -27.09 -27.83
CA LEU A 16 8.14 -26.55 -26.49
C LEU A 16 6.74 -26.14 -25.98
N CYS A 17 6.02 -27.08 -25.35
CA CYS A 17 4.83 -26.75 -24.56
C CYS A 17 5.28 -25.93 -23.34
N VAL A 18 5.24 -24.60 -23.46
CA VAL A 18 5.24 -23.72 -22.28
C VAL A 18 3.86 -23.85 -21.63
N VAL A 19 3.79 -24.64 -20.58
CA VAL A 19 2.63 -24.67 -19.69
C VAL A 19 2.63 -23.34 -18.93
N LEU A 20 1.85 -22.37 -19.40
CA LEU A 20 1.52 -21.19 -18.61
C LEU A 20 0.59 -21.66 -17.49
N ALA A 21 1.12 -21.76 -16.27
CA ALA A 21 0.32 -21.94 -15.08
C ALA A 21 -0.75 -20.83 -15.05
N SER A 22 -2.02 -21.21 -14.87
CA SER A 22 -3.07 -20.22 -14.73
C SER A 22 -2.86 -19.43 -13.42
N PRO A 23 -3.38 -18.20 -13.29
CA PRO A 23 -3.31 -17.47 -12.03
C PRO A 23 -3.81 -18.29 -10.82
N ALA A 24 -4.76 -19.21 -11.03
CA ALA A 24 -5.27 -20.11 -10.00
C ALA A 24 -4.22 -21.14 -9.53
N ASP A 25 -3.38 -21.65 -10.44
CA ASP A 25 -2.33 -22.61 -10.13
C ASP A 25 -1.19 -21.98 -9.31
N VAL A 26 -0.91 -20.70 -9.58
CA VAL A 26 0.06 -19.91 -8.79
C VAL A 26 -0.48 -19.64 -7.40
N VAL A 27 -1.76 -19.32 -7.26
CA VAL A 27 -2.41 -19.12 -5.96
C VAL A 27 -2.42 -20.41 -5.15
N ASP A 28 -2.77 -21.56 -5.74
CA ASP A 28 -2.77 -22.85 -5.03
C ASP A 28 -1.35 -23.26 -4.60
N ALA A 29 -0.33 -23.03 -5.44
CA ALA A 29 1.07 -23.29 -5.11
C ALA A 29 1.60 -22.39 -3.97
N LEU A 30 1.17 -21.13 -3.91
CA LEU A 30 1.55 -20.19 -2.84
C LEU A 30 0.84 -20.50 -1.52
N VAL A 31 -0.42 -20.91 -1.57
CA VAL A 31 -1.20 -21.34 -0.39
C VAL A 31 -0.59 -22.59 0.24
N ARG A 32 -0.18 -23.57 -0.55
CA ARG A 32 0.46 -24.81 -0.04
C ARG A 32 1.79 -24.56 0.68
N ARG A 33 2.57 -23.56 0.28
CA ARG A 33 3.83 -23.18 0.97
C ARG A 33 3.61 -22.43 2.28
N GLY A 34 2.44 -21.81 2.48
CA GLY A 34 2.10 -21.09 3.70
C GLY A 34 1.60 -21.97 4.85
N ALA A 35 1.28 -23.23 4.58
CA ALA A 35 0.60 -24.12 5.53
C ALA A 35 1.54 -24.90 6.48
N GLU A 36 2.87 -24.79 6.35
CA GLU A 36 3.83 -25.59 7.13
C GLU A 36 4.38 -24.91 8.42
N SER A 37 3.80 -23.81 8.91
CA SER A 37 4.25 -23.20 10.17
C SER A 37 3.14 -23.11 11.23
N GLU A 38 3.16 -24.02 12.22
CA GLU A 38 2.29 -24.03 13.40
C GLU A 38 2.70 -23.04 14.53
N ALA A 39 3.26 -21.88 14.18
CA ALA A 39 3.42 -20.79 15.15
C ALA A 39 2.25 -19.81 14.98
N PRO A 40 1.68 -19.22 16.05
CA PRO A 40 0.75 -18.10 15.91
C PRO A 40 1.46 -16.96 15.17
N LEU A 41 1.19 -16.86 13.87
CA LEU A 41 1.87 -15.93 12.98
C LEU A 41 1.45 -14.51 13.35
N GLU A 42 2.44 -13.65 13.62
CA GLU A 42 2.22 -12.22 13.77
C GLU A 42 1.39 -11.69 12.60
N PRO A 43 0.43 -10.78 12.81
CA PRO A 43 -0.35 -10.21 11.73
C PRO A 43 0.61 -9.62 10.68
N PRO A 44 0.29 -9.72 9.37
CA PRO A 44 1.09 -9.05 8.36
C PRO A 44 1.20 -7.56 8.72
N PRO A 45 2.29 -6.88 8.35
CA PRO A 45 2.34 -5.44 8.51
C PRO A 45 1.13 -4.82 7.80
N ALA A 46 0.62 -3.73 8.36
CA ALA A 46 -0.35 -2.90 7.66
C ALA A 46 0.13 -2.58 6.24
N SER A 47 -0.77 -2.20 5.32
CA SER A 47 -0.40 -1.45 4.13
C SER A 47 0.82 -0.58 4.48
N PRO A 48 1.97 -0.66 3.75
CA PRO A 48 3.18 0.09 4.00
C PRO A 48 2.70 1.45 4.40
N PRO A 49 2.98 1.86 5.66
CA PRO A 49 2.35 3.02 6.23
C PRO A 49 2.40 4.12 5.20
N THR A 50 1.23 4.50 4.68
CA THR A 50 1.02 5.48 3.62
C THR A 50 1.95 6.64 3.88
N LEU A 51 3.07 6.75 3.14
CA LEU A 51 4.17 7.71 3.36
C LEU A 51 4.63 7.94 4.84
N THR A 52 4.26 7.11 5.82
CA THR A 52 4.25 7.47 7.26
C THR A 52 5.40 6.84 8.03
N LYS A 53 6.05 5.78 7.54
CA LYS A 53 7.43 5.48 7.95
C LYS A 53 8.42 6.34 7.15
N ARG A 54 8.27 7.66 7.28
CA ARG A 54 9.39 8.59 7.08
C ARG A 54 10.53 8.06 7.95
N ARG A 55 11.62 7.57 7.35
CA ARG A 55 12.89 7.47 8.07
C ARG A 55 13.27 8.91 8.40
N ARG A 56 12.75 9.45 9.50
CA ARG A 56 13.19 10.73 10.04
C ARG A 56 14.68 10.55 10.32
N PRO A 57 15.57 11.33 9.68
CA PRO A 57 16.91 11.47 10.19
C PRO A 57 16.79 11.88 11.68
N PRO A 58 17.68 11.40 12.56
CA PRO A 58 17.59 11.74 13.98
C PRO A 58 17.58 13.27 14.17
N GLY A 59 16.49 13.78 14.74
CA GLY A 59 16.45 14.99 15.57
C GLY A 59 16.99 16.31 15.01
N GLY A 60 16.70 16.66 13.75
CA GLY A 60 16.98 18.00 13.22
C GLY A 60 15.74 18.64 12.61
N ARG A 61 15.53 19.96 12.79
CA ARG A 61 14.61 20.71 11.92
C ARG A 61 15.13 20.59 10.49
N ILE A 62 14.41 19.85 9.64
CA ILE A 62 14.73 19.74 8.22
C ILE A 62 14.61 21.15 7.62
N LYS A 63 15.74 21.77 7.26
CA LYS A 63 15.76 23.07 6.59
C LYS A 63 15.41 22.88 5.11
N GLY A 64 14.48 23.69 4.61
CA GLY A 64 14.11 23.74 3.19
C GLY A 64 12.60 23.98 2.99
N GLU A 65 12.23 24.32 1.76
CA GLU A 65 10.83 24.55 1.38
C GLU A 65 10.20 23.23 0.89
N LYS A 66 9.05 22.90 1.46
CA LYS A 66 8.18 21.83 0.96
C LYS A 66 7.32 22.43 -0.15
N TYR A 67 7.22 21.78 -1.31
CA TYR A 67 6.41 22.32 -2.42
C TYR A 67 4.93 21.96 -2.26
N PHE A 68 4.64 20.68 -2.06
CA PHE A 68 3.28 20.19 -1.89
C PHE A 68 2.85 20.26 -0.43
N HIS A 69 1.63 20.72 -0.18
CA HIS A 69 1.09 20.87 1.17
C HIS A 69 -0.27 20.19 1.29
N GLU A 70 -0.44 19.45 2.37
CA GLU A 70 -1.68 18.78 2.73
C GLU A 70 -2.33 19.51 3.91
N PRO A 71 -3.68 19.51 4.02
CA PRO A 71 -4.40 20.15 5.12
C PRO A 71 -4.13 19.49 6.48
N GLY A 72 -3.65 18.24 6.48
CA GLY A 72 -3.26 17.50 7.67
C GLY A 72 -2.29 16.38 7.34
N SER A 73 -1.78 15.71 8.38
CA SER A 73 -0.80 14.63 8.23
C SER A 73 -1.32 13.25 8.61
N ASP A 74 -2.61 13.12 8.91
CA ASP A 74 -3.24 11.84 9.17
C ASP A 74 -3.66 11.15 7.86
N SER A 75 -4.13 9.91 7.96
CA SER A 75 -4.58 9.10 6.81
C SER A 75 -5.84 9.64 6.12
N THR A 76 -6.49 10.66 6.68
CA THR A 76 -7.71 11.23 6.11
C THR A 76 -7.38 12.51 5.34
N LEU A 77 -6.58 13.38 5.93
CA LEU A 77 -6.24 14.71 5.40
C LEU A 77 -4.94 14.71 4.58
N GLY A 78 -4.10 13.68 4.72
CA GLY A 78 -2.82 13.55 4.01
C GLY A 78 -2.94 13.30 2.50
N HIS A 79 -4.15 13.08 1.99
CA HIS A 79 -4.42 12.74 0.58
C HIS A 79 -5.17 13.86 -0.17
N TYR A 80 -5.05 15.09 0.33
CA TYR A 80 -5.64 16.28 -0.27
C TYR A 80 -4.59 17.38 -0.46
N ASP A 81 -4.64 18.08 -1.59
CA ASP A 81 -3.87 19.28 -1.83
C ASP A 81 -4.58 20.47 -1.17
N VAL A 82 -3.87 21.16 -0.28
CA VAL A 82 -4.44 22.25 0.54
C VAL A 82 -5.02 23.39 -0.30
N ARG A 83 -4.56 23.59 -1.54
CA ARG A 83 -5.04 24.67 -2.42
C ARG A 83 -6.48 24.44 -2.91
N TYR A 84 -6.90 23.17 -2.99
CA TYR A 84 -8.20 22.78 -3.53
C TYR A 84 -9.07 22.04 -2.50
N PHE A 85 -8.57 21.84 -1.29
CA PHE A 85 -9.29 21.17 -0.22
C PHE A 85 -10.54 21.94 0.20
N LYS A 86 -11.71 21.32 0.07
CA LYS A 86 -13.02 21.89 0.45
C LYS A 86 -13.73 21.13 1.56
N GLY A 87 -13.13 20.06 2.05
CA GLY A 87 -13.72 19.14 3.01
C GLY A 87 -13.34 17.70 2.70
N VAL A 88 -13.47 16.85 3.71
CA VAL A 88 -13.20 15.42 3.57
C VAL A 88 -14.36 14.78 2.79
N VAL A 89 -14.02 14.08 1.71
CA VAL A 89 -14.98 13.23 0.98
C VAL A 89 -15.39 12.06 1.87
N SER A 90 -16.68 11.76 1.93
CA SER A 90 -17.21 10.70 2.79
C SER A 90 -16.70 9.31 2.37
N TYR A 91 -16.75 8.35 3.30
CA TYR A 91 -16.32 6.96 3.05
C TYR A 91 -17.10 6.24 1.94
N ASP A 92 -18.31 6.68 1.62
CA ASP A 92 -19.08 6.04 0.55
C ASP A 92 -18.80 6.72 -0.81
N GLU A 93 -18.29 7.96 -0.79
CA GLU A 93 -18.01 8.78 -1.97
C GLU A 93 -16.52 8.78 -2.37
N HIS A 94 -15.61 8.41 -1.47
CA HIS A 94 -14.16 8.49 -1.75
C HIS A 94 -13.77 7.54 -2.89
N ARG A 95 -14.25 6.29 -2.88
CA ARG A 95 -13.91 5.31 -3.92
C ARG A 95 -14.43 5.72 -5.30
N PRO A 96 -15.68 6.18 -5.49
CA PRO A 96 -16.11 6.80 -6.74
C PRO A 96 -15.24 8.00 -7.16
N ALA A 97 -14.88 8.88 -6.21
CA ALA A 97 -14.01 10.02 -6.50
C ALA A 97 -12.62 9.59 -6.99
N LEU A 98 -11.97 8.66 -6.28
CA LEU A 98 -10.67 8.08 -6.64
C LEU A 98 -10.74 7.34 -7.98
N ARG A 99 -11.83 6.62 -8.27
CA ARG A 99 -12.04 5.95 -9.56
C ARG A 99 -12.00 6.96 -10.70
N HIS A 100 -12.76 8.05 -10.63
CA HIS A 100 -12.76 9.04 -11.72
C HIS A 100 -11.42 9.80 -11.79
N LEU A 101 -10.77 10.02 -10.64
CA LEU A 101 -9.44 10.59 -10.56
C LEU A 101 -8.39 9.73 -11.30
N ILE A 102 -8.26 8.44 -10.97
CA ILE A 102 -7.29 7.57 -11.65
C ILE A 102 -7.64 7.33 -13.11
N ARG A 103 -8.93 7.22 -13.46
CA ARG A 103 -9.36 7.07 -14.86
C ARG A 103 -8.99 8.29 -15.69
N SER A 104 -9.21 9.49 -15.15
CA SER A 104 -8.82 10.74 -15.81
C SER A 104 -7.31 10.80 -16.07
N TYR A 105 -6.50 10.38 -15.09
CA TYR A 105 -5.05 10.30 -15.21
C TYR A 105 -4.62 9.31 -16.32
N LEU A 106 -5.07 8.05 -16.24
CA LEU A 106 -4.63 6.99 -17.16
C LEU A 106 -5.08 7.25 -18.61
N VAL A 107 -6.30 7.75 -18.81
CA VAL A 107 -6.80 8.10 -20.14
C VAL A 107 -6.02 9.28 -20.71
N THR A 108 -5.74 10.31 -19.90
CA THR A 108 -4.98 11.48 -20.37
C THR A 108 -3.54 11.09 -20.71
N PHE A 109 -2.85 10.36 -19.82
CA PHE A 109 -1.45 9.96 -20.06
C PHE A 109 -1.31 9.08 -21.30
N ARG A 110 -2.28 8.17 -21.53
CA ARG A 110 -2.35 7.42 -22.79
C ARG A 110 -2.54 8.32 -24.00
N ALA A 111 -3.47 9.27 -23.95
CA ALA A 111 -3.71 10.20 -25.06
C ALA A 111 -2.50 11.08 -25.38
N LEU A 112 -1.70 11.43 -24.36
CA LEU A 112 -0.44 12.16 -24.52
C LEU A 112 0.71 11.28 -25.01
N GLY A 113 0.54 9.96 -25.11
CA GLY A 113 1.61 9.02 -25.46
C GLY A 113 2.70 8.94 -24.38
N VAL A 114 2.34 9.21 -23.12
CA VAL A 114 3.26 9.24 -21.98
C VAL A 114 3.16 7.92 -21.21
N GLU A 115 4.27 7.20 -21.11
CA GLU A 115 4.35 5.96 -20.34
C GLU A 115 4.31 6.24 -18.82
N THR A 116 3.44 5.51 -18.13
CA THR A 116 3.28 5.49 -16.67
C THR A 116 2.75 4.13 -16.25
N TRP A 117 3.04 3.70 -15.03
CA TRP A 117 2.56 2.41 -14.49
C TRP A 117 2.05 2.55 -13.05
N LEU A 118 1.18 1.63 -12.67
CA LEU A 118 0.63 1.55 -11.32
C LEU A 118 1.72 1.13 -10.32
N ALA A 119 1.70 1.72 -9.13
CA ALA A 119 2.67 1.42 -8.07
C ALA A 119 1.97 1.30 -6.71
N HIS A 120 2.72 0.81 -5.71
CA HIS A 120 2.32 0.81 -4.30
C HIS A 120 0.89 0.25 -4.08
N GLY A 121 0.05 0.96 -3.32
CA GLY A 121 -1.30 0.50 -2.96
C GLY A 121 -2.20 0.33 -4.17
N THR A 122 -2.02 1.19 -5.18
CA THR A 122 -2.76 1.13 -6.44
C THR A 122 -2.43 -0.15 -7.22
N LEU A 123 -1.16 -0.56 -7.27
CA LEU A 123 -0.77 -1.84 -7.87
C LEU A 123 -1.32 -3.04 -7.08
N LEU A 124 -1.38 -2.94 -5.75
CA LEU A 124 -1.96 -4.00 -4.92
C LEU A 124 -3.48 -4.13 -5.16
N GLY A 125 -4.20 -3.02 -5.29
CA GLY A 125 -5.62 -3.06 -5.68
C GLY A 125 -5.82 -3.68 -7.06
N TRP A 126 -4.93 -3.37 -7.99
CA TRP A 126 -4.92 -4.01 -9.31
C TRP A 126 -4.77 -5.54 -9.21
N TRP A 127 -3.87 -6.04 -8.38
CA TRP A 127 -3.64 -7.48 -8.19
C TRP A 127 -4.90 -8.25 -7.79
N TRP A 128 -5.75 -7.67 -6.93
CA TRP A 128 -6.95 -8.36 -6.43
C TRP A 128 -8.07 -8.45 -7.47
N ASN A 129 -8.47 -7.33 -8.08
CA ASN A 129 -9.54 -7.31 -9.07
C ASN A 129 -9.45 -6.17 -10.08
N GLY A 130 -8.29 -5.52 -10.22
CA GLY A 130 -8.19 -4.35 -11.08
C GLY A 130 -8.94 -3.13 -10.52
N ARG A 131 -9.18 -3.05 -9.21
CA ARG A 131 -9.94 -1.95 -8.58
C ARG A 131 -9.21 -1.37 -7.38
N ILE A 132 -9.57 -0.14 -7.03
CA ILE A 132 -9.14 0.54 -5.81
C ILE A 132 -9.70 -0.23 -4.61
N MET A 133 -8.84 -0.45 -3.61
CA MET A 133 -9.22 -1.15 -2.38
C MET A 133 -10.18 -0.28 -1.56
N PRO A 134 -11.25 -0.84 -0.94
CA PRO A 134 -12.29 -0.02 -0.30
C PRO A 134 -11.82 0.88 0.86
N TRP A 135 -10.72 0.53 1.53
CA TRP A 135 -10.14 1.31 2.62
C TRP A 135 -9.05 2.27 2.16
N ASP A 136 -8.71 2.27 0.88
CA ASP A 136 -7.65 3.10 0.36
C ASP A 136 -8.10 4.53 0.11
N TYR A 137 -7.20 5.47 0.36
CA TYR A 137 -7.42 6.90 0.17
C TYR A 137 -6.39 7.55 -0.74
N ASP A 138 -5.34 6.81 -1.10
CA ASP A 138 -4.27 7.28 -1.97
C ASP A 138 -4.30 6.59 -3.33
N LEU A 139 -3.59 7.21 -4.27
CA LEU A 139 -3.32 6.66 -5.58
C LEU A 139 -1.88 6.97 -5.94
N ASP A 140 -1.15 5.94 -6.31
CA ASP A 140 0.28 5.99 -6.57
C ASP A 140 0.59 5.45 -7.96
N VAL A 141 1.33 6.25 -8.71
CA VAL A 141 1.83 5.88 -10.03
C VAL A 141 3.28 6.29 -10.14
N GLN A 142 3.97 5.63 -11.07
CA GLN A 142 5.36 5.91 -11.35
C GLN A 142 5.57 6.22 -12.84
N VAL A 143 6.64 6.97 -13.09
CA VAL A 143 7.14 7.34 -14.41
C VAL A 143 8.66 7.30 -14.40
N SER A 144 9.30 7.23 -15.58
CA SER A 144 10.74 7.45 -15.68
C SER A 144 11.09 8.92 -15.36
N ASP A 145 12.32 9.18 -14.94
CA ASP A 145 12.82 10.54 -14.73
C ASP A 145 12.89 11.35 -16.04
N VAL A 146 13.18 10.69 -17.15
CA VAL A 146 13.12 11.30 -18.49
C VAL A 146 11.69 11.75 -18.81
N THR A 147 10.70 10.90 -18.54
CA THR A 147 9.27 11.24 -18.71
C THR A 147 8.89 12.43 -17.82
N LEU A 148 9.33 12.42 -16.57
CA LEU A 148 9.04 13.47 -15.62
C LEU A 148 9.63 14.83 -16.04
N TYR A 149 10.85 14.84 -16.59
CA TYR A 149 11.45 16.03 -17.17
C TYR A 149 10.65 16.55 -18.38
N TYR A 150 10.21 15.65 -19.27
CA TYR A 150 9.34 15.99 -20.40
C TYR A 150 8.02 16.63 -19.92
N LEU A 151 7.34 16.02 -18.94
CA LEU A 151 6.12 16.57 -18.34
C LEU A 151 6.37 17.94 -17.71
N GLY A 152 7.48 18.11 -16.98
CA GLY A 152 7.90 19.39 -16.39
C GLY A 152 8.04 20.52 -17.41
N LYS A 153 8.58 20.20 -18.59
CA LYS A 153 8.83 21.18 -19.64
C LYS A 153 7.59 21.54 -20.46
N HIS A 154 6.69 20.57 -20.68
CA HIS A 154 5.61 20.71 -21.67
C HIS A 154 4.21 20.76 -21.07
N TYR A 155 4.00 20.17 -19.89
CA TYR A 155 2.67 19.96 -19.31
C TYR A 155 2.53 20.45 -17.87
N ASN A 156 3.56 21.06 -17.29
CA ASN A 156 3.48 21.57 -15.92
C ASN A 156 2.37 22.64 -15.79
N ARG A 157 1.50 22.46 -14.78
CA ARG A 157 0.31 23.29 -14.48
C ARG A 157 -0.71 23.35 -15.60
N THR A 158 -0.74 22.34 -16.47
CA THR A 158 -1.82 22.22 -17.46
C THR A 158 -3.09 21.66 -16.81
N LEU A 159 -4.24 22.14 -17.26
CA LEU A 159 -5.56 21.65 -16.87
C LEU A 159 -6.09 20.72 -17.95
N HIS A 160 -6.71 19.62 -17.51
CA HIS A 160 -7.26 18.59 -18.37
C HIS A 160 -8.69 18.30 -17.95
N SER A 161 -9.62 18.47 -18.91
CA SER A 161 -11.02 18.17 -18.69
C SER A 161 -11.30 16.68 -18.88
N TYR A 162 -12.02 16.07 -17.95
CA TYR A 162 -12.47 14.70 -18.04
C TYR A 162 -13.98 14.64 -17.79
N ARG A 163 -14.68 14.02 -18.74
CA ARG A 163 -16.13 13.83 -18.69
C ARG A 163 -16.44 12.39 -18.35
N TYR A 164 -17.37 12.18 -17.44
CA TYR A 164 -17.91 10.86 -17.13
C TYR A 164 -19.39 10.96 -16.80
N ARG A 165 -20.10 9.84 -16.87
CA ARG A 165 -21.48 9.75 -16.44
C ARG A 165 -21.51 9.29 -14.98
N ASN A 166 -22.22 10.00 -14.12
CA ASN A 166 -22.38 9.63 -12.72
C ASN A 166 -23.27 8.39 -12.62
N ASP A 167 -22.76 7.31 -12.00
CA ASP A 167 -23.49 6.03 -11.92
C ASP A 167 -24.78 6.14 -11.08
N THR A 168 -24.83 7.07 -10.12
CA THR A 168 -25.97 7.25 -9.20
C THR A 168 -27.03 8.18 -9.78
N THR A 169 -26.62 9.35 -10.29
CA THR A 169 -27.57 10.37 -10.80
C THR A 169 -27.87 10.18 -12.29
N GLY A 170 -27.02 9.46 -13.02
CA GLY A 170 -27.13 9.29 -14.47
C GLY A 170 -26.76 10.54 -15.27
N GLU A 171 -26.27 11.60 -14.61
CA GLU A 171 -25.92 12.88 -15.22
C GLU A 171 -24.48 12.88 -15.75
N ASP A 172 -24.24 13.68 -16.79
CA ASP A 172 -22.89 13.95 -17.27
C ASP A 172 -22.18 14.94 -16.34
N VAL A 173 -21.04 14.51 -15.82
CA VAL A 173 -20.17 15.33 -14.98
C VAL A 173 -18.91 15.65 -15.76
N VAL A 174 -18.50 16.91 -15.72
CA VAL A 174 -17.21 17.37 -16.24
C VAL A 174 -16.38 17.88 -15.07
N LYS A 175 -15.16 17.36 -14.95
CA LYS A 175 -14.19 17.80 -13.95
C LYS A 175 -12.91 18.27 -14.62
N GLU A 176 -12.21 19.17 -13.95
CA GLU A 176 -10.88 19.62 -14.35
C GLU A 176 -9.83 19.05 -13.40
N TYR A 177 -8.75 18.54 -13.98
CA TYR A 177 -7.62 18.00 -13.26
C TYR A 177 -6.35 18.74 -13.64
N MET A 178 -5.51 19.06 -12.66
CA MET A 178 -4.25 19.75 -12.88
C MET A 178 -3.08 18.78 -12.77
N LEU A 179 -2.19 18.78 -13.77
CA LEU A 179 -0.87 18.18 -13.64
C LEU A 179 0.10 19.21 -13.04
N ASP A 180 0.56 19.01 -11.82
CA ASP A 180 1.50 19.91 -11.13
C ASP A 180 2.82 19.21 -10.88
N ILE A 181 3.90 19.73 -11.46
CA ILE A 181 5.24 19.16 -11.36
C ILE A 181 6.02 19.93 -10.29
N ASN A 182 6.57 19.19 -9.33
CA ASN A 182 7.40 19.75 -8.27
C ASN A 182 8.68 20.36 -8.87
N PRO A 183 9.04 21.63 -8.60
CA PRO A 183 10.30 22.22 -9.06
C PRO A 183 11.54 21.43 -8.61
N TYR A 184 11.43 20.66 -7.54
CA TYR A 184 12.50 19.81 -7.01
C TYR A 184 12.44 18.37 -7.56
N HIS A 185 11.72 18.09 -8.64
CA HIS A 185 11.53 16.75 -9.19
C HIS A 185 12.83 16.08 -9.66
N GLY A 186 12.87 14.75 -9.73
CA GLY A 186 13.97 13.99 -10.33
C GLY A 186 15.21 13.84 -9.45
N LEU A 187 16.39 14.17 -9.99
CA LEU A 187 17.70 14.09 -9.32
C LEU A 187 18.13 15.47 -8.79
N PRO A 188 18.89 15.55 -7.68
CA PRO A 188 19.30 14.49 -6.77
C PRO A 188 18.22 14.12 -5.74
N ARG A 189 18.54 13.22 -4.79
CA ARG A 189 17.67 13.06 -3.60
C ARG A 189 17.73 14.33 -2.76
N GLY A 190 16.57 14.79 -2.31
CA GLY A 190 16.44 15.95 -1.44
C GLY A 190 16.53 15.61 0.04
N ASN A 191 16.17 16.60 0.86
CA ASN A 191 16.14 16.55 2.33
C ASN A 191 14.92 15.79 2.91
N GLY A 192 14.16 15.08 2.08
CA GLY A 192 12.94 14.37 2.48
C GLY A 192 11.65 15.20 2.49
N LEU A 193 11.70 16.51 2.17
CA LEU A 193 10.49 17.33 2.03
C LEU A 193 9.79 17.13 0.68
N ASN A 194 10.57 16.93 -0.39
CA ASN A 194 10.10 16.85 -1.78
C ASN A 194 10.33 15.45 -2.36
N ILE A 195 9.76 14.45 -1.69
CA ILE A 195 9.82 13.04 -2.11
C ILE A 195 8.95 12.80 -3.33
N ILE A 196 7.74 13.35 -3.35
CA ILE A 196 6.81 13.28 -4.48
C ILE A 196 7.24 14.28 -5.55
N ASP A 197 7.30 13.79 -6.79
CA ASP A 197 7.81 14.53 -7.93
C ASP A 197 6.74 15.30 -8.69
N ALA A 198 5.51 14.81 -8.69
CA ALA A 198 4.37 15.46 -9.34
C ALA A 198 3.04 14.98 -8.75
N ARG A 199 1.98 15.74 -9.00
CA ARG A 199 0.61 15.37 -8.64
C ARG A 199 -0.34 15.56 -9.80
N TRP A 200 -1.30 14.65 -9.93
CA TRP A 200 -2.50 14.85 -10.72
C TRP A 200 -3.66 15.17 -9.79
N ILE A 201 -4.13 16.41 -9.80
CA ILE A 201 -4.99 16.97 -8.75
C ILE A 201 -6.40 17.21 -9.28
N ASP A 202 -7.42 16.67 -8.61
CA ASP A 202 -8.82 17.08 -8.81
C ASP A 202 -9.02 18.48 -8.22
N THR A 203 -9.24 19.48 -9.08
CA THR A 203 -9.39 20.88 -8.63
C THR A 203 -10.70 21.14 -7.90
N SER A 204 -11.65 20.20 -7.95
CA SER A 204 -12.95 20.34 -7.31
C SER A 204 -12.91 20.02 -5.81
N ASN A 205 -12.07 19.09 -5.36
CA ASN A 205 -12.00 18.65 -3.96
C ASN A 205 -10.58 18.53 -3.38
N GLY A 206 -9.54 18.56 -4.22
CA GLY A 206 -8.13 18.47 -3.84
C GLY A 206 -7.56 17.06 -3.73
N MET A 207 -8.32 15.99 -3.97
CA MET A 207 -7.75 14.65 -4.05
C MET A 207 -6.75 14.55 -5.20
N PHE A 208 -5.70 13.74 -5.05
CA PHE A 208 -4.66 13.63 -6.07
C PHE A 208 -4.13 12.22 -6.26
N VAL A 209 -3.50 11.99 -7.41
CA VAL A 209 -2.58 10.88 -7.66
C VAL A 209 -1.17 11.38 -7.41
N ASP A 210 -0.40 10.71 -6.56
CA ASP A 210 1.02 10.97 -6.38
C ASP A 210 1.81 10.30 -7.51
N ILE A 211 2.62 11.09 -8.22
CA ILE A 211 3.45 10.64 -9.33
C ILE A 211 4.91 10.67 -8.86
N THR A 212 5.56 9.51 -8.89
CA THR A 212 6.95 9.35 -8.46
C THR A 212 7.87 8.99 -9.62
N GLY A 213 8.98 9.72 -9.76
CA GLY A 213 9.99 9.47 -10.79
C GLY A 213 11.01 8.40 -10.37
N LEU A 214 11.24 7.43 -11.25
CA LEU A 214 12.33 6.46 -11.14
C LEU A 214 13.51 6.85 -12.04
N ALA A 215 14.72 6.76 -11.49
CA ALA A 215 15.97 6.95 -12.23
C ALA A 215 17.01 5.91 -11.78
N GLU A 216 17.98 5.61 -12.63
CA GLU A 216 19.22 4.96 -12.18
C GLU A 216 20.07 5.97 -11.39
N ARG A 217 19.87 6.01 -10.06
CA ARG A 217 20.50 7.04 -9.21
C ARG A 217 21.97 6.79 -8.88
N ASP A 218 22.43 5.55 -9.03
CA ASP A 218 23.83 5.15 -8.77
C ASP A 218 24.27 4.07 -9.78
N PRO A 219 24.34 4.39 -11.09
CA PRO A 219 24.62 3.41 -12.13
C PRO A 219 26.05 2.86 -12.05
N LYS A 220 26.98 3.57 -11.40
CA LYS A 220 28.36 3.11 -11.21
C LYS A 220 28.44 1.97 -10.19
N ARG A 221 27.69 2.04 -9.09
CA ARG A 221 27.71 1.00 -8.03
C ARG A 221 26.60 -0.04 -8.19
N SER A 222 25.50 0.31 -8.85
CA SER A 222 24.31 -0.54 -8.99
C SER A 222 23.66 -0.33 -10.37
N PRO A 223 24.37 -0.71 -11.46
CA PRO A 223 23.84 -0.57 -12.81
C PRO A 223 22.53 -1.34 -12.97
N GLY A 224 21.56 -0.75 -13.69
CA GLY A 224 20.26 -1.39 -13.92
C GLY A 224 19.33 -1.40 -12.71
N VAL A 225 19.67 -0.69 -11.62
CA VAL A 225 18.80 -0.49 -10.46
C VAL A 225 18.19 0.91 -10.50
N TRP A 226 16.88 0.93 -10.73
CA TRP A 226 16.05 2.11 -10.72
C TRP A 226 15.64 2.42 -9.28
N SER A 227 15.58 3.70 -8.92
CA SER A 227 15.19 4.11 -7.57
C SER A 227 14.51 5.47 -7.53
N CYS A 228 13.51 5.59 -6.65
CA CYS A 228 12.89 6.86 -6.32
C CYS A 228 13.65 7.60 -5.20
N LYS A 229 13.13 8.77 -4.83
CA LYS A 229 13.67 9.56 -3.71
C LYS A 229 13.45 8.90 -2.35
N ASN A 230 12.42 8.06 -2.21
CA ASN A 230 12.10 7.34 -0.98
C ASN A 230 12.79 5.97 -0.84
N PHE A 231 13.84 5.71 -1.63
CA PHE A 231 14.64 4.48 -1.55
C PHE A 231 13.93 3.19 -1.98
N HIS A 232 12.75 3.24 -2.60
CA HIS A 232 12.25 2.11 -3.37
C HIS A 232 13.24 1.82 -4.51
N ARG A 233 13.52 0.53 -4.73
CA ARG A 233 14.53 0.07 -5.68
C ARG A 233 13.94 -1.07 -6.49
N TYR A 234 14.15 -1.00 -7.80
CA TYR A 234 13.67 -1.99 -8.74
C TYR A 234 14.80 -2.34 -9.70
N ARG A 235 14.98 -3.61 -10.01
CA ARG A 235 15.85 -4.00 -11.11
C ARG A 235 15.13 -3.73 -12.42
N THR A 236 15.89 -3.41 -13.47
CA THR A 236 15.33 -3.18 -14.82
C THR A 236 14.43 -4.33 -15.28
N ARG A 237 14.82 -5.58 -14.98
CA ARG A 237 14.04 -6.80 -15.33
C ARG A 237 12.76 -7.00 -14.50
N GLU A 238 12.60 -6.26 -13.40
CA GLU A 238 11.38 -6.29 -12.59
C GLU A 238 10.34 -5.30 -13.16
N LEU A 239 10.80 -4.23 -13.80
CA LEU A 239 9.95 -3.23 -14.45
C LEU A 239 9.63 -3.58 -15.90
N TYR A 240 10.65 -3.86 -16.72
CA TYR A 240 10.53 -3.96 -18.18
C TYR A 240 10.67 -5.40 -18.72
N PRO A 241 10.01 -5.73 -19.84
CA PRO A 241 8.99 -4.92 -20.52
C PRO A 241 7.72 -4.84 -19.68
N MET A 242 7.14 -3.64 -19.54
CA MET A 242 5.91 -3.50 -18.76
C MET A 242 4.74 -4.19 -19.46
N ARG A 243 3.68 -4.47 -18.70
CA ARG A 243 2.54 -5.25 -19.16
C ARG A 243 1.30 -4.38 -19.26
N GLU A 244 0.64 -4.41 -20.41
CA GLU A 244 -0.69 -3.81 -20.57
C GLU A 244 -1.75 -4.62 -19.81
N THR A 245 -2.71 -3.90 -19.23
CA THR A 245 -3.82 -4.44 -18.44
C THR A 245 -4.96 -3.42 -18.39
N GLU A 246 -5.97 -3.67 -17.57
CA GLU A 246 -7.00 -2.71 -17.17
C GLU A 246 -6.92 -2.41 -15.66
N PHE A 247 -7.29 -1.18 -15.27
CA PHE A 247 -7.56 -0.78 -13.88
C PHE A 247 -8.75 0.18 -13.85
N GLU A 248 -9.73 -0.07 -12.98
CA GLU A 248 -10.97 0.71 -12.88
C GLU A 248 -11.70 0.92 -14.23
N GLY A 249 -11.69 -0.11 -15.10
CA GLY A 249 -12.39 -0.07 -16.38
C GLY A 249 -11.68 0.69 -17.50
N VAL A 250 -10.43 1.11 -17.31
CA VAL A 250 -9.63 1.78 -18.36
C VAL A 250 -8.28 1.09 -18.52
N PRO A 251 -7.68 1.10 -19.72
CA PRO A 251 -6.41 0.42 -19.89
C PRO A 251 -5.32 1.06 -19.01
N ALA A 252 -4.39 0.26 -18.52
CA ALA A 252 -3.34 0.61 -17.58
C ALA A 252 -2.07 -0.21 -17.88
N ILE A 253 -0.98 0.12 -17.21
CA ILE A 253 0.31 -0.58 -17.33
C ILE A 253 0.81 -0.95 -15.94
N VAL A 254 1.42 -2.13 -15.82
CA VAL A 254 2.03 -2.62 -14.57
C VAL A 254 3.45 -3.14 -14.82
N PRO A 255 4.31 -3.19 -13.79
CA PRO A 255 5.64 -3.79 -13.88
C PRO A 255 5.61 -5.25 -14.37
N TYR A 256 6.69 -5.69 -15.03
CA TYR A 256 6.82 -7.07 -15.52
C TYR A 256 6.68 -8.13 -14.40
N ASN A 257 7.46 -7.99 -13.33
CA ASN A 257 7.43 -8.87 -12.15
C ASN A 257 6.65 -8.19 -11.01
N PHE A 258 5.40 -7.81 -11.26
CA PHE A 258 4.54 -7.14 -10.27
C PHE A 258 4.40 -7.93 -8.97
N ASP A 259 4.44 -9.27 -9.02
CA ASP A 259 4.33 -10.16 -7.86
C ASP A 259 5.54 -9.98 -6.94
N LYS A 260 6.74 -9.95 -7.51
CA LYS A 260 7.97 -9.68 -6.77
C LYS A 260 7.95 -8.26 -6.20
N VAL A 261 7.56 -7.27 -7.01
CA VAL A 261 7.44 -5.87 -6.57
C VAL A 261 6.52 -5.74 -5.36
N LEU A 262 5.34 -6.34 -5.41
CA LEU A 262 4.39 -6.32 -4.31
C LEU A 262 4.88 -7.13 -3.10
N THR A 263 5.47 -8.31 -3.31
CA THR A 263 5.94 -9.13 -2.18
C THR A 263 7.17 -8.56 -1.48
N ASP A 264 8.05 -7.86 -2.20
CA ASP A 264 9.16 -7.12 -1.61
C ASP A 264 8.67 -5.95 -0.72
N GLU A 265 7.54 -5.32 -1.09
CA GLU A 265 7.02 -4.14 -0.40
C GLU A 265 6.02 -4.47 0.72
N TYR A 266 5.07 -5.37 0.46
CA TYR A 266 3.94 -5.70 1.33
C TYR A 266 4.06 -7.10 1.96
N GLY A 267 5.02 -7.92 1.51
CA GLY A 267 5.13 -9.33 1.89
C GLY A 267 4.11 -10.23 1.17
N MET A 268 4.39 -11.54 1.17
CA MET A 268 3.56 -12.56 0.50
C MET A 268 2.10 -12.57 0.96
N ARG A 269 1.86 -12.27 2.24
CA ARG A 269 0.53 -12.31 2.85
C ARG A 269 -0.44 -11.28 2.25
N SER A 270 0.06 -10.16 1.72
CA SER A 270 -0.76 -9.14 1.06
C SER A 270 -1.49 -9.64 -0.18
N LEU A 271 -0.95 -10.68 -0.82
CA LEU A 271 -1.49 -11.25 -2.07
C LEU A 271 -2.52 -12.37 -1.82
N VAL A 272 -2.63 -12.85 -0.58
CA VAL A 272 -3.41 -14.06 -0.25
C VAL A 272 -4.37 -13.89 0.92
N LEU A 273 -4.15 -12.93 1.83
CA LEU A 273 -5.05 -12.74 2.96
C LEU A 273 -6.35 -12.13 2.50
N THR A 274 -7.44 -12.84 2.79
CA THR A 274 -8.81 -12.49 2.40
C THR A 274 -9.57 -11.70 3.45
N GLU A 275 -8.91 -11.22 4.51
CA GLU A 275 -9.52 -10.38 5.55
C GLU A 275 -8.55 -9.25 5.91
N TRP A 276 -8.99 -8.00 5.75
CA TRP A 276 -8.15 -6.82 5.94
C TRP A 276 -8.99 -5.55 6.18
N GLU A 277 -8.57 -4.66 7.08
CA GLU A 277 -9.23 -3.36 7.35
C GLU A 277 -10.77 -3.43 7.50
N GLY A 278 -11.27 -4.47 8.18
CA GLY A 278 -12.71 -4.68 8.36
C GLY A 278 -13.46 -5.12 7.11
N HIS A 279 -12.76 -5.60 6.09
CA HIS A 279 -13.30 -6.15 4.86
C HIS A 279 -12.90 -7.61 4.69
N LYS A 280 -13.72 -8.34 3.95
CA LYS A 280 -13.48 -9.72 3.57
C LYS A 280 -13.57 -9.85 2.06
N TRP A 281 -12.61 -10.55 1.47
CA TRP A 281 -12.62 -10.89 0.07
C TRP A 281 -13.68 -11.96 -0.19
N ASP A 282 -14.56 -11.66 -1.14
CA ASP A 282 -15.57 -12.56 -1.67
C ASP A 282 -15.06 -13.13 -3.02
N PRO A 283 -14.71 -14.43 -3.09
CA PRO A 283 -14.21 -15.05 -4.32
C PRO A 283 -15.24 -15.15 -5.44
N GLU A 284 -16.54 -15.19 -5.11
CA GLU A 284 -17.61 -15.30 -6.11
C GLU A 284 -17.85 -13.96 -6.79
N LEU A 285 -17.88 -12.89 -6.01
CA LEU A 285 -18.01 -11.52 -6.52
C LEU A 285 -16.69 -10.97 -7.07
N LYS A 286 -15.56 -11.56 -6.67
CA LYS A 286 -14.21 -11.02 -6.85
C LYS A 286 -14.09 -9.60 -6.31
N GLU A 287 -14.66 -9.38 -5.12
CA GLU A 287 -14.71 -8.07 -4.48
C GLU A 287 -14.39 -8.12 -3.00
N TRP A 288 -13.86 -7.00 -2.51
CA TRP A 288 -13.71 -6.74 -1.08
C TRP A 288 -15.01 -6.20 -0.51
N VAL A 289 -15.67 -6.99 0.33
CA VAL A 289 -16.95 -6.64 0.96
C VAL A 289 -16.72 -6.19 2.39
N LYS A 290 -17.36 -5.08 2.79
CA LYS A 290 -17.28 -4.58 4.16
C LYS A 290 -17.89 -5.60 5.11
N SER A 291 -17.09 -6.07 6.07
CA SER A 291 -17.59 -6.99 7.08
C SER A 291 -18.62 -6.27 7.95
N PRO A 292 -19.71 -6.94 8.36
CA PRO A 292 -20.61 -6.41 9.37
C PRO A 292 -19.77 -6.04 10.59
N LYS A 293 -19.91 -4.81 11.10
CA LYS A 293 -19.29 -4.44 12.38
C LYS A 293 -19.71 -5.51 13.38
N LYS A 294 -18.77 -6.35 13.86
CA LYS A 294 -19.01 -7.11 15.09
C LYS A 294 -19.41 -6.03 16.10
N LYS A 295 -20.68 -5.99 16.51
CA LYS A 295 -21.07 -5.27 17.72
C LYS A 295 -20.04 -5.73 18.72
N ALA A 296 -19.20 -4.82 19.22
CA ALA A 296 -18.26 -5.17 20.26
C ALA A 296 -19.09 -5.91 21.29
N ALA A 297 -18.91 -7.24 21.40
CA ALA A 297 -19.50 -7.97 22.49
C ALA A 297 -18.98 -7.19 23.69
N LYS A 298 -19.89 -6.58 24.46
CA LYS A 298 -19.52 -6.03 25.75
C LYS A 298 -18.85 -7.20 26.44
N ALA A 299 -17.51 -7.18 26.49
CA ALA A 299 -16.77 -8.09 27.32
C ALA A 299 -17.47 -7.99 28.67
N PRO A 300 -17.87 -9.10 29.31
CA PRO A 300 -18.39 -9.00 30.65
C PRO A 300 -17.29 -8.34 31.45
N THR A 301 -17.49 -7.07 31.82
CA THR A 301 -16.62 -6.31 32.69
C THR A 301 -16.74 -6.93 34.07
N LYS A 302 -16.23 -8.15 34.25
CA LYS A 302 -15.75 -8.58 35.56
C LYS A 302 -14.55 -7.70 35.81
N SER A 303 -14.81 -6.58 36.49
CA SER A 303 -13.81 -5.57 36.77
C SER A 303 -12.59 -6.26 37.39
N ILE A 304 -11.48 -6.23 36.65
CA ILE A 304 -10.16 -6.61 37.17
C ILE A 304 -9.90 -5.81 38.47
N THR A 305 -10.51 -4.63 38.60
CA THR A 305 -10.55 -3.80 39.80
C THR A 305 -11.13 -4.51 41.04
N ASN A 306 -12.23 -5.28 40.93
CA ASN A 306 -12.80 -5.97 42.09
C ASN A 306 -11.98 -7.20 42.48
N GLN A 307 -11.45 -7.95 41.52
CA GLN A 307 -10.62 -9.12 41.80
C GLN A 307 -9.26 -8.73 42.40
N VAL A 308 -8.66 -7.63 41.93
CA VAL A 308 -7.41 -7.09 42.49
C VAL A 308 -7.64 -6.46 43.88
N ALA A 309 -8.79 -5.81 44.11
CA ALA A 309 -9.15 -5.29 45.42
C ALA A 309 -9.41 -6.41 46.44
N GLU A 310 -10.12 -7.48 46.05
CA GLU A 310 -10.39 -8.62 46.91
C GLU A 310 -9.11 -9.43 47.22
N ALA A 311 -8.22 -9.59 46.24
CA ALA A 311 -6.91 -10.21 46.45
C ALA A 311 -6.00 -9.39 47.38
N ARG A 312 -6.01 -8.04 47.26
CA ARG A 312 -5.28 -7.16 48.18
C ARG A 312 -5.85 -7.22 49.60
N ARG A 313 -7.18 -7.25 49.76
CA ARG A 313 -7.82 -7.35 51.08
C ARG A 313 -7.48 -8.68 51.78
N LYS A 314 -7.57 -9.81 51.06
CA LYS A 314 -7.18 -11.13 51.60
C LYS A 314 -5.69 -11.21 51.97
N LYS A 315 -4.82 -10.50 51.24
CA LYS A 315 -3.38 -10.41 51.56
C LYS A 315 -3.15 -9.61 52.86
N MET A 316 -3.82 -8.46 53.02
CA MET A 316 -3.72 -7.65 54.24
C MET A 316 -4.30 -8.37 55.46
N GLU A 317 -5.41 -9.10 55.33
CA GLU A 317 -5.98 -9.89 56.43
C GLU A 317 -5.01 -11.00 56.88
N LYS A 318 -4.38 -11.73 55.94
CA LYS A 318 -3.35 -12.73 56.27
C LYS A 318 -2.10 -12.13 56.91
N GLU A 319 -1.67 -10.95 56.47
CA GLU A 319 -0.53 -10.25 57.08
C GLU A 319 -0.88 -9.75 58.49
N HIS A 320 -2.10 -9.28 58.72
CA HIS A 320 -2.57 -8.86 60.04
C HIS A 320 -2.72 -10.04 61.02
N GLU A 321 -3.25 -11.19 60.56
CA GLU A 321 -3.29 -12.41 61.37
C GLU A 321 -1.89 -12.94 61.71
N LYS A 322 -0.95 -12.92 60.76
CA LYS A 322 0.45 -13.28 61.04
C LYS A 322 1.09 -12.33 62.06
N ALA A 323 0.82 -11.03 61.97
CA ALA A 323 1.32 -10.06 62.94
C ALA A 323 0.70 -10.25 64.35
N LYS A 324 -0.59 -10.61 64.44
CA LYS A 324 -1.23 -10.97 65.72
C LYS A 324 -0.65 -12.27 66.30
N ALA A 325 -0.43 -13.29 65.49
CA ALA A 325 0.17 -14.55 65.93
C ALA A 325 1.64 -14.40 66.36
N ALA A 326 2.39 -13.49 65.72
CA ALA A 326 3.75 -13.14 66.14
C ALA A 326 3.77 -12.37 67.47
N LYS A 327 2.79 -11.49 67.73
CA LYS A 327 2.63 -10.79 69.02
C LYS A 327 2.13 -11.71 70.13
N SER A 328 1.31 -12.72 69.85
CA SER A 328 0.87 -13.70 70.87
C SER A 328 1.96 -14.73 71.22
N LYS A 329 2.91 -15.00 70.31
CA LYS A 329 4.11 -15.82 70.58
C LYS A 329 5.24 -15.05 71.27
N GLY A 330 5.21 -13.71 71.27
CA GLY A 330 6.12 -12.84 72.01
C GLY A 330 5.69 -12.54 73.46
N PHE A 331 4.53 -13.01 73.90
CA PHE A 331 3.98 -12.76 75.24
C PHE A 331 3.97 -14.00 76.17
N PHE A 332 4.58 -15.12 75.74
CA PHE A 332 4.70 -16.38 76.50
C PHE A 332 6.15 -16.89 76.61
N GLY A 333 7.13 -15.99 76.50
CA GLY A 333 8.58 -16.30 76.56
C GLY A 333 9.33 -15.45 77.59
N GLY A 334 8.70 -15.15 78.73
CA GLY A 334 9.30 -14.33 79.78
C GLY A 334 8.67 -14.60 81.14
N LEU A 335 8.78 -15.83 81.63
CA LEU A 335 8.70 -16.17 83.05
C LEU A 335 9.33 -17.58 83.20
N PHE A 336 10.12 -17.78 84.25
CA PHE A 336 10.91 -18.97 84.66
C PHE A 336 12.41 -18.96 84.29
N GLY A 337 13.22 -18.65 85.30
CA GLY A 337 14.68 -18.78 85.32
C GLY A 337 15.33 -17.96 86.44
N SER A 338 15.00 -18.26 87.69
CA SER A 338 15.89 -17.99 88.84
C SER A 338 17.03 -18.99 88.86
#